data_AF-I3T9C4-F1
#
_entry.id   AF-I3T9C4-F1
#
_cell.length_a   1.000
_cell.length_b   1.000
_cell.length_c   1.000
_cell.angle_alpha   90.00
_cell.angle_beta   90.00
_cell.angle_gamma   90.00
#
_symmetry.space_group_name_H-M   'P 1'
#
loop_
_entity.id
_entity.type
_entity.pdbx_description
1 polymer ?
#
loop_
_entity_poly.entity_id
_entity_poly.type
_entity_poly.pdbx_seq_one_letter_code
_entity_poly.pdbx_strand_id
1 'polypeptide(L)'
;MTEYVVTRWYRAPELLLNSSDYTAAIDVWSVGCIFMELMDRKPLFPGRDHVHQLRLLMELIGTPSEDDLGFLNENAKRYIRQLPPYRRQSFQEKFPQVHPEAIDLVEKMLTFDPRKRITVEDALAHPYLTSLHDISDEPVCMTPFSFDFEQHALTEEQMKELIYREALAFNPEYQQ
;
A
#
# COMPACT_ATOMS: atom_id res chain seq x y z
N MET A 1 -11.87 15.16 -15.12
CA MET A 1 -12.86 14.06 -15.20
C MET A 1 -12.06 12.79 -15.44
N THR A 2 -11.88 11.82 -14.55
CA THR A 2 -12.66 11.28 -13.41
C THR A 2 -11.74 11.07 -12.19
N GLU A 3 -11.74 11.98 -11.21
CA GLU A 3 -10.71 12.01 -10.15
C GLU A 3 -10.82 10.91 -9.08
N TYR A 4 -11.90 10.11 -9.05
CA TYR A 4 -12.16 9.26 -7.88
C TYR A 4 -12.99 7.99 -8.16
N VAL A 5 -12.66 7.28 -9.24
CA VAL A 5 -13.30 5.99 -9.60
C VAL A 5 -12.28 4.84 -9.51
N VAL A 6 -11.62 4.69 -8.36
CA VAL A 6 -10.82 3.49 -8.06
C VAL A 6 -11.15 2.99 -6.66
N THR A 7 -11.11 1.67 -6.50
CA THR A 7 -11.41 0.98 -5.24
C THR A 7 -10.45 1.44 -4.15
N ARG A 8 -10.97 2.01 -3.06
CA ARG A 8 -10.17 2.61 -1.96
C ARG A 8 -9.79 1.63 -0.87
N TRP A 9 -10.28 0.39 -0.94
CA TRP A 9 -10.22 -0.60 0.14
C TRP A 9 -8.79 -1.01 0.53
N TYR A 10 -7.83 -0.84 -0.39
CA TYR A 10 -6.42 -1.18 -0.21
C TYR A 10 -5.53 0.06 0.02
N ARG A 11 -6.09 1.28 0.02
CA ARG A 11 -5.27 2.50 0.18
C ARG A 11 -4.77 2.65 1.61
N ALA A 12 -3.48 2.93 1.74
CA ALA A 12 -2.81 3.20 3.00
C ALA A 12 -3.30 4.50 3.67
N PRO A 13 -3.22 4.62 5.01
CA PRO A 13 -3.67 5.80 5.75
C PRO A 13 -3.04 7.12 5.28
N GLU A 14 -1.77 7.12 4.92
CA GLU A 14 -1.04 8.29 4.43
C GLU A 14 -1.58 8.83 3.10
N LEU A 15 -2.05 7.96 2.20
CA LEU A 15 -2.69 8.35 0.94
C LEU A 15 -4.09 8.91 1.18
N LEU A 16 -4.80 8.39 2.18
CA LEU A 16 -6.08 8.94 2.60
C LEU A 16 -5.88 10.34 3.22
N LEU A 17 -4.84 10.52 4.03
CA LEU A 17 -4.59 11.80 4.69
C LEU A 17 -3.87 12.83 3.81
N ASN A 18 -3.75 12.56 2.50
CA ASN A 18 -3.07 13.41 1.51
C ASN A 18 -1.64 13.79 1.95
N SER A 19 -0.88 12.83 2.46
CA SER A 19 0.57 12.99 2.64
C SER A 19 1.25 13.07 1.28
N SER A 20 2.15 14.03 1.09
CA SER A 20 2.91 14.18 -0.17
C SER A 20 4.07 13.19 -0.29
N ASP A 21 4.53 12.67 0.85
CA ASP A 21 5.65 11.72 0.91
C ASP A 21 5.09 10.30 1.01
N TYR A 22 5.12 9.57 -0.10
CA TYR A 22 4.77 8.16 -0.17
C TYR A 22 6.01 7.33 -0.57
N THR A 23 6.09 6.13 -0.04
CA THR A 23 7.20 5.18 -0.22
C THR A 23 6.63 3.80 -0.51
N ALA A 24 7.49 2.79 -0.70
CA ALA A 24 7.09 1.39 -0.84
C ALA A 24 6.21 0.86 0.32
N ALA A 25 6.18 1.56 1.47
CA ALA A 25 5.28 1.23 2.56
C ALA A 25 3.80 1.20 2.13
N ILE A 26 3.37 2.05 1.17
CA ILE A 26 1.98 2.06 0.67
C ILE A 26 1.59 0.73 0.03
N ASP A 27 2.55 0.06 -0.60
CA ASP A 27 2.36 -1.24 -1.23
C ASP A 27 2.28 -2.34 -0.18
N VAL A 28 3.14 -2.31 0.84
CA VAL A 28 3.09 -3.24 1.97
C VAL A 28 1.74 -3.20 2.68
N TRP A 29 1.17 -2.00 2.85
CA TRP A 29 -0.18 -1.86 3.40
C TRP A 29 -1.23 -2.57 2.53
N SER A 30 -1.17 -2.34 1.21
CA SER A 30 -2.06 -2.96 0.24
C SER A 30 -1.95 -4.49 0.28
N VAL A 31 -0.73 -5.02 0.37
CA VAL A 31 -0.46 -6.45 0.52
C VAL A 31 -1.10 -7.00 1.80
N GLY A 32 -0.98 -6.31 2.94
CA GLY A 32 -1.63 -6.71 4.19
C GLY A 32 -3.16 -6.82 4.06
N CYS A 33 -3.80 -5.86 3.38
CA CYS A 33 -5.23 -5.89 3.09
C CYS A 33 -5.61 -7.08 2.19
N ILE A 34 -4.86 -7.31 1.10
CA ILE A 34 -5.10 -8.41 0.15
C ILE A 34 -4.93 -9.76 0.85
N PHE A 35 -3.89 -9.89 1.68
CA PHE A 35 -3.58 -11.12 2.38
C PHE A 35 -4.67 -11.49 3.38
N MET A 36 -5.20 -10.52 4.13
CA MET A 36 -6.35 -10.75 5.00
C MET A 36 -7.63 -11.08 4.22
N GLU A 37 -7.85 -10.43 3.08
CA GLU A 37 -8.99 -10.75 2.22
C GLU A 37 -8.90 -12.16 1.64
N LEU A 38 -7.70 -12.64 1.31
CA LEU A 38 -7.49 -14.01 0.88
C LEU A 38 -7.88 -15.02 1.97
N MET A 39 -7.57 -14.70 3.22
CA MET A 39 -7.84 -15.56 4.38
C MET A 39 -9.30 -15.52 4.84
N ASP A 40 -9.93 -14.33 4.88
CA ASP A 40 -11.31 -14.13 5.35
C ASP A 40 -12.36 -14.21 4.23
N ARG A 41 -11.91 -14.27 2.96
CA ARG A 41 -12.73 -14.25 1.73
C ARG A 41 -13.63 -13.01 1.60
N LYS A 42 -13.30 -11.95 2.33
CA LYS A 42 -14.05 -10.69 2.37
C LYS A 42 -13.06 -9.52 2.43
N PRO A 43 -13.37 -8.37 1.80
CA PRO A 43 -12.54 -7.19 1.90
C PRO A 43 -12.37 -6.75 3.35
N LEU A 44 -11.13 -6.47 3.76
CA LEU A 44 -10.82 -6.08 5.14
C LEU A 44 -11.39 -4.71 5.51
N PHE A 45 -11.31 -3.74 4.59
CA PHE A 45 -11.78 -2.37 4.79
C PHE A 45 -12.71 -1.91 3.66
N PRO A 46 -13.99 -2.33 3.65
CA PRO A 46 -14.96 -1.95 2.62
C PRO A 46 -15.52 -0.54 2.84
N GLY A 47 -14.67 0.49 2.70
CA GLY A 47 -15.07 1.89 2.81
C GLY A 47 -16.01 2.32 1.68
N ARG A 48 -17.00 3.16 2.03
CA ARG A 48 -17.99 3.73 1.09
C ARG A 48 -17.51 5.05 0.51
N ASP A 49 -16.79 5.80 1.34
CA ASP A 49 -16.18 7.07 1.05
C ASP A 49 -14.87 7.18 1.85
N HIS A 50 -14.19 8.31 1.68
CA HIS A 50 -12.90 8.59 2.30
C HIS A 50 -12.94 8.55 3.85
N VAL A 51 -13.99 9.12 4.43
CA VAL A 51 -14.17 9.22 5.88
C VAL A 51 -14.51 7.84 6.45
N HIS A 52 -15.38 7.09 5.78
CA HIS A 52 -15.74 5.73 6.16
C HIS A 52 -14.52 4.80 6.10
N GLN A 53 -13.67 4.91 5.07
CA GLN A 53 -12.45 4.12 4.95
C GLN A 53 -11.53 4.34 6.17
N LEU A 54 -11.23 5.60 6.51
CA LEU A 54 -10.40 5.92 7.66
C LEU A 54 -11.01 5.46 8.98
N ARG A 55 -12.33 5.58 9.13
CA ARG A 55 -13.02 5.06 10.30
C ARG A 55 -12.86 3.55 10.45
N LEU A 56 -13.05 2.76 9.39
CA LEU A 56 -12.88 1.31 9.42
C LEU A 56 -11.44 0.90 9.78
N LEU A 57 -10.46 1.66 9.27
CA LEU A 57 -9.05 1.50 9.62
C LEU A 57 -8.86 1.65 11.14
N MET A 58 -9.29 2.78 11.70
CA MET A 58 -9.14 3.12 13.12
C MET A 58 -9.90 2.15 14.04
N GLU A 59 -11.08 1.68 13.62
CA GLU A 59 -11.87 0.70 14.37
C GLU A 59 -11.13 -0.63 14.56
N LEU A 60 -10.27 -1.02 13.61
CA LEU A 60 -9.47 -2.24 13.69
C LEU A 60 -8.11 -2.00 14.36
N ILE A 61 -7.30 -1.08 13.83
CA ILE A 61 -5.89 -0.89 14.26
C ILE A 61 -5.76 0.01 15.50
N GLY A 62 -6.83 0.72 15.88
CA GLY A 62 -6.88 1.69 16.98
C GLY A 62 -6.53 3.12 16.55
N THR A 63 -6.81 4.08 17.43
CA THR A 63 -6.38 5.47 17.25
C THR A 63 -4.85 5.57 17.40
N PRO A 64 -4.13 6.17 16.43
CA PRO A 64 -2.68 6.33 16.48
C PRO A 64 -2.25 7.24 17.64
N SER A 65 -1.05 6.99 18.17
CA SER A 65 -0.43 7.85 19.17
C SER A 65 0.11 9.15 18.54
N GLU A 66 0.40 10.17 19.34
CA GLU A 66 1.01 11.42 18.82
C GLU A 66 2.35 11.18 18.12
N ASP A 67 3.12 10.17 18.55
CA ASP A 67 4.38 9.76 17.90
C ASP A 67 4.12 9.21 16.49
N ASP A 68 3.02 8.46 16.30
CA ASP A 68 2.63 7.89 15.01
C ASP A 68 2.10 8.97 14.05
N LEU A 69 1.72 10.15 14.54
CA LEU A 69 1.22 11.25 13.71
C LEU A 69 2.34 12.12 13.13
N GLY A 70 3.60 11.87 13.51
CA GLY A 70 4.74 12.73 13.18
C GLY A 70 5.00 12.93 11.68
N PHE A 71 4.57 11.99 10.82
CA PHE A 71 4.73 12.07 9.37
C PHE A 71 3.63 12.87 8.66
N LEU A 72 2.53 13.21 9.35
CA LEU A 72 1.36 13.88 8.75
C LEU A 72 1.48 15.40 8.78
N ASN A 73 0.76 16.06 7.87
CA ASN A 73 0.57 17.51 7.91
C ASN A 73 -0.40 17.93 9.04
N GLU A 74 -0.37 19.20 9.45
CA GLU A 74 -1.17 19.68 10.59
C GLU A 74 -2.70 19.58 10.37
N ASN A 75 -3.16 19.65 9.13
CA ASN A 75 -4.59 19.50 8.81
C ASN A 75 -5.05 18.05 9.05
N ALA A 76 -4.26 17.07 8.59
CA ALA A 76 -4.49 15.66 8.82
C ALA A 76 -4.41 15.30 10.31
N LYS A 77 -3.41 15.81 11.05
CA LYS A 77 -3.33 15.61 12.50
C LYS A 77 -4.57 16.14 13.22
N ARG A 78 -5.02 17.35 12.89
CA ARG A 78 -6.24 17.94 13.44
C ARG A 78 -7.47 17.07 13.15
N TYR A 79 -7.56 16.55 11.94
CA TYR A 79 -8.65 15.66 11.56
C TYR A 79 -8.66 14.37 12.39
N ILE A 80 -7.51 13.70 12.58
CA ILE A 80 -7.41 12.51 13.43
C ILE A 80 -7.81 12.82 14.88
N ARG A 81 -7.35 13.96 15.43
CA ARG A 81 -7.68 14.37 16.81
C ARG A 81 -9.17 14.68 17.02
N GLN A 82 -9.92 14.97 15.96
CA GLN A 82 -11.37 15.19 16.03
C GLN A 82 -12.18 13.90 16.01
N LEU A 83 -11.58 12.78 15.59
CA LEU A 83 -12.24 11.48 15.60
C LEU A 83 -12.40 10.97 17.04
N PRO A 84 -13.45 10.21 17.33
CA PRO A 84 -13.57 9.55 18.62
C PRO A 84 -12.41 8.55 18.83
N PRO A 85 -11.98 8.30 20.07
CA PRO A 85 -10.95 7.32 20.34
C PRO A 85 -11.46 5.91 20.03
N TYR A 86 -10.65 5.15 19.31
CA TYR A 86 -10.89 3.75 18.96
C TYR A 86 -9.87 2.87 19.65
N ARG A 87 -10.35 1.83 20.35
CA ARG A 87 -9.50 0.81 20.95
C ARG A 87 -9.08 -0.18 19.86
N ARG A 88 -7.78 -0.47 19.77
CA ARG A 88 -7.25 -1.53 18.90
C ARG A 88 -7.95 -2.86 19.19
N GLN A 89 -8.45 -3.51 18.14
CA GLN A 89 -9.01 -4.85 18.22
C GLN A 89 -7.88 -5.88 18.05
N SER A 90 -7.99 -7.01 18.74
CA SER A 90 -7.08 -8.14 18.51
C SER A 90 -7.41 -8.78 17.16
N PHE A 91 -6.43 -8.80 16.25
CA PHE A 91 -6.60 -9.47 14.96
C PHE A 91 -6.87 -10.97 15.14
N GLN A 92 -6.20 -11.61 16.11
CA GLN A 92 -6.39 -13.04 16.40
C GLN A 92 -7.80 -13.36 16.92
N GLU A 93 -8.40 -12.47 17.73
CA GLU A 93 -9.78 -12.66 18.20
C GLU A 93 -10.80 -12.43 17.09
N LYS A 94 -10.53 -11.47 16.20
CA LYS A 94 -11.41 -11.14 15.07
C LYS A 94 -11.35 -12.17 13.95
N PHE A 95 -10.18 -12.77 13.72
CA PHE A 95 -9.91 -13.73 12.66
C PHE A 95 -9.34 -15.03 13.25
N PRO A 96 -10.12 -15.76 14.08
CA PRO A 96 -9.64 -16.93 14.82
C PRO A 96 -9.24 -18.11 13.92
N GLN A 97 -9.69 -18.12 12.66
CA GLN A 97 -9.36 -19.14 11.68
C GLN A 97 -7.97 -18.98 11.05
N VAL A 98 -7.34 -17.81 11.21
CA VAL A 98 -6.08 -17.48 10.56
C VAL A 98 -4.91 -17.92 11.45
N HIS A 99 -3.86 -18.44 10.81
CA HIS A 99 -2.66 -18.92 11.51
C HIS A 99 -2.01 -17.78 12.31
N PRO A 100 -1.55 -18.01 13.56
CA PRO A 100 -1.00 -16.95 14.40
C PRO A 100 0.18 -16.20 13.78
N GLU A 101 1.07 -16.89 13.06
CA GLU A 101 2.20 -16.23 12.38
C GLU A 101 1.76 -15.38 11.17
N ALA A 102 0.65 -15.74 10.53
CA ALA A 102 0.07 -14.91 9.47
C ALA A 102 -0.53 -13.64 10.06
N ILE A 103 -1.19 -13.75 11.22
CA ILE A 103 -1.70 -12.59 11.96
C ILE A 103 -0.56 -11.67 12.39
N ASP A 104 0.54 -12.21 12.93
CA ASP A 104 1.71 -11.42 13.33
C ASP A 104 2.31 -10.65 12.12
N LEU A 105 2.44 -11.31 10.96
CA LEU A 105 2.88 -10.65 9.74
C LEU A 105 1.94 -9.51 9.31
N VAL A 106 0.64 -9.77 9.30
CA VAL A 106 -0.39 -8.79 8.93
C VAL A 106 -0.40 -7.60 9.87
N GLU A 107 -0.27 -7.82 11.18
CA GLU A 107 -0.24 -6.73 12.16
C GLU A 107 0.96 -5.80 11.94
N LYS A 108 2.10 -6.34 11.50
CA LYS A 108 3.29 -5.57 11.12
C LYS A 108 3.11 -4.82 9.79
N MET A 109 2.41 -5.41 8.82
CA MET A 109 2.04 -4.77 7.55
C MET A 109 1.00 -3.66 7.71
N LEU A 110 0.01 -3.84 8.59
CA LEU A 110 -1.09 -2.91 8.83
C LEU A 110 -0.79 -1.92 9.97
N THR A 111 0.42 -1.36 9.93
CA THR A 111 0.86 -0.31 10.87
C THR A 111 0.53 1.08 10.32
N PHE A 112 -0.05 1.94 11.16
CA PHE A 112 -0.50 3.28 10.77
C PHE A 112 0.65 4.17 10.31
N ASP A 113 1.73 4.26 11.10
CA ASP A 113 2.93 5.00 10.72
C ASP A 113 3.71 4.22 9.65
N PRO A 114 3.87 4.75 8.43
CA PRO A 114 4.61 4.06 7.36
C PRO A 114 6.08 3.81 7.72
N ARG A 115 6.66 4.57 8.66
CA ARG A 115 8.05 4.39 9.11
C ARG A 115 8.24 3.20 10.04
N LYS A 116 7.15 2.77 10.70
CA LYS A 116 7.11 1.61 11.60
C LYS A 116 6.56 0.37 10.91
N ARG A 117 6.07 0.51 9.68
CA ARG A 117 5.57 -0.58 8.85
C ARG A 117 6.73 -1.46 8.43
N ILE A 118 6.52 -2.78 8.44
CA ILE A 118 7.52 -3.76 8.00
C ILE A 118 7.96 -3.47 6.56
N THR A 119 9.24 -3.65 6.27
CA THR A 119 9.77 -3.56 4.90
C THR A 119 9.41 -4.81 4.11
N VAL A 120 9.56 -4.79 2.79
CA VAL A 120 9.29 -5.97 1.96
C VAL A 120 10.29 -7.07 2.28
N GLU A 121 11.55 -6.68 2.49
CA GLU A 121 12.66 -7.56 2.84
C GLU A 121 12.42 -8.24 4.20
N ASP A 122 12.03 -7.48 5.22
CA ASP A 122 11.71 -8.03 6.54
C ASP A 122 10.43 -8.90 6.51
N ALA A 123 9.49 -8.59 5.63
CA ALA A 123 8.28 -9.40 5.42
C ALA A 123 8.61 -10.74 4.76
N LEU A 124 9.51 -10.78 3.78
CA LEU A 124 10.01 -12.01 3.16
C LEU A 124 10.76 -12.88 4.18
N ALA A 125 11.57 -12.27 5.05
CA ALA A 125 12.29 -12.96 6.12
C ALA A 125 11.41 -13.39 7.32
N HIS A 126 10.10 -13.14 7.28
CA HIS A 126 9.20 -13.43 8.39
C HIS A 126 9.02 -14.95 8.64
N PRO A 127 8.84 -15.41 9.90
CA PRO A 127 8.59 -16.82 10.22
C PRO A 127 7.52 -17.50 9.36
N TYR A 128 6.45 -16.76 9.06
CA TYR A 128 5.35 -17.23 8.21
C TYR A 128 5.79 -17.67 6.79
N LEU A 129 6.83 -17.04 6.22
CA LEU A 129 7.35 -17.33 4.89
C LEU A 129 8.64 -18.14 4.90
N THR A 130 9.12 -18.58 6.06
CA THR A 130 10.42 -19.29 6.20
C THR A 130 10.55 -20.52 5.31
N SER A 131 9.45 -21.21 5.01
CA SER A 131 9.47 -22.39 4.11
C SER A 131 9.69 -22.06 2.64
N LEU A 132 9.51 -20.80 2.24
CA LEU A 132 9.58 -20.31 0.86
C LEU A 132 10.69 -19.28 0.65
N HIS A 133 11.13 -18.61 1.71
CA HIS A 133 12.12 -17.54 1.63
C HIS A 133 13.50 -18.07 1.21
N ASP A 134 14.01 -17.55 0.10
CA ASP A 134 15.35 -17.82 -0.40
C ASP A 134 15.94 -16.55 -1.04
N ILE A 135 16.87 -15.92 -0.33
CA ILE A 135 17.54 -14.69 -0.78
C ILE A 135 18.23 -14.89 -2.14
N SER A 136 18.68 -16.11 -2.45
CA SER A 136 19.34 -16.39 -3.73
C SER A 136 18.39 -16.46 -4.92
N ASP A 137 17.09 -16.66 -4.68
CA ASP A 137 16.01 -16.70 -5.68
C ASP A 137 15.09 -15.46 -5.61
N GLU A 138 15.51 -14.42 -4.88
CA GLU A 138 14.81 -13.14 -4.72
C GLU A 138 15.67 -11.98 -5.31
N PRO A 139 15.84 -11.89 -6.65
CA PRO A 139 16.72 -10.92 -7.27
C PRO A 139 16.17 -9.49 -7.20
N VAL A 140 17.08 -8.52 -7.06
CA VAL A 140 16.76 -7.08 -7.12
C VAL A 140 17.04 -6.50 -8.51
N CYS A 141 16.25 -5.50 -8.91
CA CYS A 141 16.52 -4.78 -10.15
C CYS A 141 17.76 -3.88 -9.99
N MET A 142 18.79 -4.13 -10.80
CA MET A 142 20.07 -3.39 -10.72
C MET A 142 19.98 -1.96 -11.26
N THR A 143 19.03 -1.71 -12.16
CA THR A 143 18.85 -0.40 -12.81
C THR A 143 17.53 0.21 -12.36
N PRO A 144 17.56 1.34 -11.64
CA PRO A 144 16.35 2.08 -11.32
C PRO A 144 15.60 2.46 -12.60
N PHE A 145 14.27 2.35 -12.57
CA PHE A 145 13.44 2.83 -13.66
C PHE A 145 13.47 4.36 -13.72
N SER A 146 13.69 4.92 -14.91
CA SER A 146 13.70 6.37 -15.10
C SER A 146 12.31 6.90 -15.45
N PHE A 147 11.89 7.94 -14.73
CA PHE A 147 10.67 8.69 -14.98
C PHE A 147 10.92 9.98 -15.79
N ASP A 148 12.01 10.07 -16.55
CA ASP A 148 12.35 11.27 -17.34
C ASP A 148 11.25 11.67 -18.35
N PHE A 149 10.44 10.71 -18.79
CA PHE A 149 9.28 10.95 -19.65
C PHE A 149 8.14 11.70 -18.95
N GLU A 150 8.03 11.65 -17.62
CA GLU A 150 7.03 12.41 -16.85
C GLU A 150 7.47 13.85 -16.54
N GLN A 151 8.78 14.11 -16.57
CA GLN A 151 9.32 15.45 -16.30
C GLN A 151 8.98 16.47 -17.39
N HIS A 152 8.69 16.00 -18.61
CA HIS A 152 8.34 16.83 -19.74
C HIS A 152 6.89 16.58 -20.15
N ALA A 153 6.12 17.64 -20.33
CA ALA A 153 4.77 17.53 -20.88
C ALA A 153 4.86 17.08 -22.35
N LEU A 154 4.69 15.78 -22.59
CA LEU A 154 4.66 15.19 -23.92
C LEU A 154 3.31 15.48 -24.59
N THR A 155 3.33 15.80 -25.88
CA THR A 155 2.10 15.87 -26.68
C THR A 155 1.57 14.46 -26.96
N GLU A 156 0.28 14.36 -27.32
CA GLU A 156 -0.33 13.09 -27.74
C GLU A 156 0.45 12.43 -28.88
N GLU A 157 0.91 13.22 -29.85
CA GLU A 157 1.69 12.73 -30.99
C GLU A 157 3.07 12.19 -30.55
N GLN A 158 3.74 12.86 -29.61
CA GLN A 158 5.01 12.38 -29.05
C GLN A 158 4.83 11.08 -28.26
N MET A 159 3.77 10.96 -27.45
CA MET A 159 3.46 9.71 -26.75
C MET A 159 3.16 8.57 -27.74
N LYS A 160 2.39 8.84 -28.80
CA LYS A 160 2.08 7.86 -29.85
C LYS A 160 3.36 7.39 -30.56
N GLU A 161 4.26 8.30 -30.87
CA GLU A 161 5.56 7.98 -31.49
C GLU A 161 6.43 7.13 -30.56
N LEU A 162 6.49 7.45 -29.26
CA LEU A 162 7.23 6.64 -28.28
C LEU A 162 6.66 5.22 -28.17
N ILE A 163 5.34 5.07 -28.08
CA ILE A 163 4.67 3.76 -28.06
C ILE A 163 4.94 2.99 -29.36
N TYR A 164 4.90 3.68 -30.50
CA TYR A 164 5.19 3.07 -31.80
C TYR A 164 6.64 2.58 -31.90
N ARG A 165 7.60 3.34 -31.38
CA ARG A 165 9.01 2.93 -31.31
C ARG A 165 9.23 1.71 -30.43
N GLU A 166 8.57 1.65 -29.27
CA GLU A 166 8.59 0.45 -28.42
C GLU A 166 8.04 -0.75 -29.20
N ALA A 167 6.88 -0.62 -29.86
CA ALA A 167 6.33 -1.70 -30.68
C ALA A 167 7.30 -2.14 -31.79
N LEU A 168 7.94 -1.20 -32.49
CA LEU A 168 8.96 -1.51 -33.50
C LEU A 168 10.21 -2.19 -32.92
N ALA A 169 10.59 -1.89 -31.68
CA ALA A 169 11.73 -2.54 -31.01
C ALA A 169 11.44 -4.03 -30.75
N PHE A 170 10.19 -4.37 -30.42
CA PHE A 170 9.74 -5.76 -30.26
C PHE A 170 9.39 -6.45 -31.59
N ASN A 171 9.17 -5.69 -32.67
CA ASN A 171 8.82 -6.21 -34.00
C ASN A 171 9.75 -5.69 -35.12
N PRO A 172 11.01 -6.20 -35.19
CA PRO A 172 12.03 -5.69 -36.12
C PRO A 172 11.64 -5.77 -37.59
N GLU A 173 10.78 -6.72 -37.99
CA GLU A 173 10.32 -6.86 -39.38
C GLU A 173 9.51 -5.66 -39.91
N TYR A 174 9.02 -4.79 -39.03
CA TYR A 174 8.31 -3.56 -39.39
C TYR A 174 9.21 -2.31 -39.36
N GLN A 175 10.49 -2.45 -39.00
CA GLN A 175 11.48 -1.37 -39.13
C GLN A 175 11.89 -1.25 -40.61
N GLN A 176 11.14 -0.46 -41.38
CA GLN A 176 11.51 -0.07 -42.75
C GLN A 176 12.34 1.21 -42.76
#